data_AF-A0AAU9AC63-F1
#
_entry.id   AF-A0AAU9AC63-F1
#
_cell.length_a   1.000
_cell.length_b   1.000
_cell.length_c   1.000
_cell.angle_alpha   90.00
_cell.angle_beta   90.00
_cell.angle_gamma   90.00
#
_symmetry.space_group_name_H-M   'P 1'
#
loop_
_entity.id
_entity.type
_entity.pdbx_description
1 polymer ?
#
loop_
_entity_poly.entity_id
_entity_poly.type
_entity_poly.pdbx_seq_one_letter_code
_entity_poly.pdbx_strand_id
1 'polypeptide(L)'
;MAAKLHELDLTQLETAVTALHRRGRIEFLQRGMMPEADVFLCRSGGRRFNVKFDLAYGAQVDAVDAFSRQELAELEQALSEAAA
;
A
#
# COMPACT_ATOMS: atom_id res chain seq x y z
N MET A 1 8.37 1.25 -17.01
CA MET A 1 8.88 1.64 -15.68
C MET A 1 7.67 1.76 -14.78
N ALA A 2 7.55 0.95 -13.73
CA ALA A 2 6.52 1.18 -12.72
C ALA A 2 6.81 2.54 -12.06
N ALA A 3 5.78 3.35 -11.84
CA ALA A 3 5.90 4.60 -11.07
C ALA A 3 6.40 4.26 -9.65
N LYS A 4 7.15 5.14 -8.99
CA LYS A 4 7.50 4.87 -7.59
C LYS A 4 6.25 5.02 -6.74
N LEU A 5 6.13 4.21 -5.68
CA LEU A 5 4.94 4.22 -4.81
C LEU A 5 4.55 5.64 -4.35
N HIS A 6 5.53 6.47 -3.95
CA HIS A 6 5.29 7.84 -3.49
C HIS A 6 4.76 8.80 -4.56
N GLU A 7 4.85 8.45 -5.84
CA GLU A 7 4.33 9.25 -6.95
C GLU A 7 2.85 8.94 -7.25
N LEU A 8 2.30 7.88 -6.66
CA LEU A 8 0.90 7.53 -6.84
C LEU A 8 0.00 8.53 -6.12
N ASP A 9 -1.02 9.01 -6.82
CA ASP A 9 -2.12 9.72 -6.18
C ASP A 9 -3.03 8.76 -5.38
N LEU A 10 -3.95 9.34 -4.60
CA LEU A 10 -4.87 8.57 -3.77
C LEU A 10 -5.76 7.60 -4.55
N THR A 11 -6.18 7.97 -5.76
CA THR A 11 -7.05 7.15 -6.63
C THR A 11 -6.26 5.98 -7.21
N GLN A 12 -5.03 6.23 -7.65
CA GLN A 12 -4.09 5.22 -8.12
C GLN A 12 -3.74 4.25 -7.00
N LEU A 13 -3.52 4.74 -5.78
CA LEU A 13 -3.24 3.91 -4.63
C LEU A 13 -4.44 3.01 -4.26
N GLU A 14 -5.64 3.56 -4.26
CA GLU A 14 -6.87 2.80 -4.01
C GLU A 14 -7.09 1.72 -5.09
N THR A 15 -6.79 2.05 -6.35
CA THR A 15 -6.81 1.11 -7.47
C THR A 15 -5.80 -0.02 -7.26
N ALA A 16 -4.57 0.31 -6.87
CA ALA A 16 -3.51 -0.66 -6.62
C ALA A 16 -3.85 -1.62 -5.48
N VAL A 17 -4.31 -1.09 -4.33
CA VAL A 17 -4.73 -1.89 -3.17
C VAL A 17 -5.88 -2.83 -3.56
N THR A 18 -6.87 -2.31 -4.28
CA THR A 18 -8.02 -3.11 -4.75
C THR A 18 -7.59 -4.19 -5.74
N ALA A 19 -6.68 -3.87 -6.66
CA ALA A 19 -6.17 -4.80 -7.66
C ALA A 19 -5.36 -5.93 -7.00
N LEU A 20 -4.46 -5.62 -6.06
CA LEU A 20 -3.71 -6.62 -5.31
C LEU A 20 -4.61 -7.48 -4.42
N HIS A 21 -5.65 -6.89 -3.84
CA HIS A 21 -6.65 -7.64 -3.08
C HIS A 21 -7.40 -8.66 -3.95
N ARG A 22 -7.88 -8.23 -5.12
CA ARG A 22 -8.54 -9.12 -6.09
C ARG A 22 -7.63 -10.24 -6.60
N ARG A 23 -6.32 -9.97 -6.71
CA ARG A 23 -5.30 -10.96 -7.09
C ARG A 23 -4.93 -11.92 -5.94
N GLY A 24 -5.46 -11.72 -4.72
CA GLY A 24 -5.14 -12.52 -3.55
C GLY A 24 -3.71 -12.34 -3.03
N ARG A 25 -3.01 -11.28 -3.46
CA ARG A 25 -1.64 -10.98 -3.01
C ARG A 25 -1.64 -10.33 -1.63
N ILE A 26 -2.68 -9.54 -1.36
CA ILE A 26 -2.92 -8.88 -0.08
C ILE A 26 -4.40 -9.03 0.31
N GLU A 27 -4.70 -8.82 1.57
CA GLU A 27 -6.06 -8.65 2.07
C GLU A 27 -6.27 -7.19 2.42
N PHE A 28 -7.25 -6.52 1.80
CA PHE A 28 -7.66 -5.19 2.23
C PHE A 28 -8.67 -5.33 3.36
N LEU A 29 -8.37 -4.76 4.53
CA LEU A 29 -9.24 -4.85 5.70
C LEU A 29 -10.24 -3.70 5.74
N GLN A 30 -9.72 -2.47 5.79
CA GLN A 30 -10.52 -1.25 5.82
C GLN A 30 -9.65 -0.03 5.54
N ARG A 31 -10.30 1.11 5.27
CA ARG A 31 -9.67 2.43 5.20
C ARG A 31 -9.86 3.15 6.53
N GLY A 32 -8.76 3.60 7.11
CA GLY A 32 -8.72 4.53 8.23
C GLY A 32 -8.40 5.94 7.76
N MET A 33 -8.87 6.93 8.49
CA MET A 33 -8.55 8.34 8.27
C MET A 33 -7.70 8.85 9.43
N MET A 34 -6.62 9.54 9.13
CA MET A 34 -5.80 10.28 10.09
C MET A 34 -5.76 11.75 9.65
N PRO A 35 -5.46 12.70 10.55
CA PRO A 35 -5.13 14.06 10.14
C PRO A 35 -4.03 14.00 9.07
N GLU A 36 -4.27 14.65 7.93
CA GLU A 36 -3.31 14.83 6.82
C GLU A 36 -2.95 13.55 6.04
N ALA A 37 -3.51 12.39 6.39
CA ALA A 37 -3.23 11.14 5.69
C ALA A 37 -4.41 10.14 5.65
N ASP A 38 -4.55 9.48 4.51
CA ASP A 38 -5.40 8.30 4.36
C ASP A 38 -4.60 7.02 4.63
N VAL A 39 -5.19 6.07 5.37
CA VAL A 39 -4.51 4.83 5.74
C VAL A 39 -5.30 3.61 5.28
N PHE A 40 -4.72 2.81 4.41
CA PHE A 40 -5.28 1.53 3.97
C PHE A 40 -4.69 0.43 4.83
N LEU A 41 -5.52 -0.21 5.66
CA LEU A 41 -5.11 -1.33 6.51
C LEU A 41 -5.15 -2.63 5.70
N CYS A 42 -4.01 -3.30 5.60
CA CYS A 42 -3.84 -4.48 4.76
C CYS A 42 -3.20 -5.65 5.52
N ARG A 43 -3.31 -6.86 4.96
CA ARG A 43 -2.49 -8.02 5.37
C ARG A 43 -1.82 -8.69 4.19
N SER A 44 -0.65 -9.25 4.42
CA SER A 44 0.02 -10.15 3.48
C SER A 44 0.51 -11.38 4.24
N GLY A 45 0.04 -12.57 3.83
CA GLY A 45 0.36 -13.83 4.52
C GLY A 45 0.00 -13.81 6.01
N GLY A 46 -1.12 -13.19 6.39
CA GLY A 46 -1.57 -13.07 7.78
C GLY A 46 -0.90 -11.97 8.61
N ARG A 47 0.16 -11.33 8.10
CA ARG A 47 0.85 -10.20 8.77
C ARG A 47 0.28 -8.87 8.32
N ARG A 48 0.13 -7.93 9.24
CA ARG A 48 -0.46 -6.61 9.01
C ARG A 48 0.57 -5.60 8.54
N PHE A 49 0.18 -4.82 7.56
CA PHE A 49 0.90 -3.64 7.11
C PHE A 49 -0.12 -2.59 6.68
N ASN A 50 0.26 -1.33 6.72
CA ASN A 50 -0.54 -0.22 6.28
C ASN A 50 0.05 0.37 5.02
N VAL A 51 -0.80 0.94 4.17
CA VAL A 51 -0.37 1.84 3.10
C VAL A 51 -0.92 3.21 3.45
N LYS A 52 -0.05 4.18 3.68
CA LYS A 52 -0.44 5.55 4.02
C LYS A 52 -0.29 6.42 2.79
N PHE A 53 -1.26 7.29 2.53
CA PHE A 53 -1.15 8.37 1.56
C PHE A 53 -1.12 9.69 2.31
N ASP A 54 0.03 10.36 2.24
CA ASP A 54 0.26 11.67 2.85
C ASP A 54 0.29 12.74 1.74
N LEU A 55 -0.37 13.88 1.94
CA LEU A 55 -0.42 14.94 0.92
C LEU A 55 0.94 15.61 0.67
N ALA A 56 1.86 15.58 1.64
CA ALA A 56 3.20 16.16 1.55
C ALA A 56 4.25 15.14 1.08
N TYR A 57 4.09 13.86 1.44
CA TYR A 57 5.10 12.83 1.19
C TYR A 57 4.69 11.73 0.19
N GLY A 58 3.41 11.67 -0.18
CA GLY A 58 2.86 10.67 -1.09
C GLY A 58 2.56 9.34 -0.41
N ALA A 59 2.44 8.27 -1.21
CA ALA A 59 2.14 6.94 -0.69
C ALA A 59 3.36 6.20 -0.14
N GLN A 60 3.19 5.51 1.00
CA GLN A 60 4.24 4.76 1.69
C GLN A 60 3.69 3.49 2.34
N VAL A 61 4.51 2.44 2.41
CA VAL A 61 4.20 1.21 3.16
C VAL A 61 4.73 1.32 4.57
N ASP A 62 3.89 0.98 5.55
CA ASP A 62 4.24 0.98 6.97
C ASP A 62 3.99 -0.41 7.57
N ALA A 63 5.05 -1.06 8.03
CA ALA A 63 4.99 -2.40 8.59
C ALA A 63 4.42 -2.36 10.02
N VAL A 64 3.29 -3.02 10.26
CA VAL A 64 2.73 -3.16 11.61
C VAL A 64 3.31 -4.39 12.30
N ASP A 65 3.39 -5.50 11.57
CA ASP A 65 4.05 -6.72 12.02
C ASP A 65 5.48 -6.83 11.42
N ALA A 66 6.21 -7.89 11.76
CA ALA A 66 7.59 -8.07 11.29
C ALA A 66 7.64 -8.38 9.77
N PHE A 67 8.19 -7.43 9.02
CA PHE A 67 8.57 -7.57 7.62
C PHE A 67 10.07 -7.31 7.46
N SER A 68 10.73 -8.10 6.62
CA SER A 68 12.07 -7.82 6.16
C SER A 68 12.04 -6.66 5.15
N ARG A 69 13.20 -6.00 4.96
CA ARG A 69 13.34 -4.93 3.96
C ARG A 69 13.01 -5.40 2.55
N GLN A 70 13.32 -6.65 2.23
CA GLN A 70 13.02 -7.22 0.93
C GLN A 70 11.51 -7.40 0.72
N GLU A 71 10.80 -7.91 1.73
CA GLU A 71 9.34 -8.06 1.64
C GLU A 71 8.63 -6.70 1.52
N LEU A 72 9.14 -5.66 2.19
CA LEU A 72 8.59 -4.30 2.04
C LEU A 72 8.82 -3.76 0.63
N ALA A 73 10.04 -3.90 0.08
CA ALA A 73 10.34 -3.48 -1.28
C ALA A 73 9.47 -4.23 -2.31
N GLU A 74 9.22 -5.52 -2.10
CA GLU A 74 8.32 -6.32 -2.96
C GLU A 74 6.87 -5.83 -2.88
N LEU A 75 6.39 -5.44 -1.69
CA LEU A 75 5.06 -4.87 -1.53
C LEU A 75 4.94 -3.49 -2.20
N GLU A 76 5.93 -2.62 -2.02
CA GLU A 76 5.98 -1.30 -2.66
C GLU A 76 5.99 -1.43 -4.19
N GLN A 77 6.78 -2.35 -4.72
CA GLN A 77 6.83 -2.65 -6.15
C GLN A 77 5.48 -3.21 -6.65
N ALA A 78 4.88 -4.15 -5.93
CA ALA A 78 3.59 -4.73 -6.32
C ALA A 78 2.47 -3.68 -6.36
N LEU A 79 2.45 -2.75 -5.40
CA LEU A 79 1.50 -1.63 -5.38
C LEU A 79 1.72 -0.70 -6.57
N SER A 80 2.98 -0.35 -6.83
CA SER A 80 3.39 0.49 -7.95
C SER A 80 2.98 -0.08 -9.31
N GLU A 81 3.14 -1.39 -9.49
CA GLU A 81 2.77 -2.10 -10.73
C GLU A 81 1.25 -2.29 -10.87
N ALA A 82 0.53 -2.35 -9.75
CA ALA A 82 -0.92 -2.55 -9.74
C ALA A 82 -1.72 -1.25 -9.92
N ALA A 83 -1.05 -0.09 -9.85
CA ALA A 83 -1.63 1.24 -10.05
C ALA A 83 -1.81 1.64 -11.53
N ALA A 84 -1.20 0.88 -12.45
CA ALA A 84 -1.28 1.07 -13.91
C ALA A 84 -2.51 0.40 -14.52
#